data_AF-A0A0C3JJ92-F1
#
_entry.id   AF-A0A0C3JJ92-F1
#
_cell.length_a   1.000
_cell.length_b   1.000
_cell.length_c   1.000
_cell.angle_alpha   90.00
_cell.angle_beta   90.00
_cell.angle_gamma   90.00
#
_symmetry.space_group_name_H-M   'P 1'
#
loop_
_entity.id
_entity.type
_entity.pdbx_description
1 polymer ?
#
loop_
_entity_poly.entity_id
_entity_poly.type
_entity_poly.pdbx_seq_one_letter_code
_entity_poly.pdbx_strand_id
1 'polypeptide(L)'
;MEPLNETLQMEYWWALVNLEASKKDLDLKAVLWDVTTPSDPKDYAMYMCKTQKAETAHQHAIEMYNKDLCIVQDLKSKLNIDSHWTPKQPEWHNAAHLVTKRTFQCVLDHLEALIIVQIFKLLKMNHVGTGYKMQKHIAKVLQVHSSAICIALEQYKTAAHAMDPPHHILKWDEVVEYAFITEFNLLQDAWQDVSQ
;
A
#
# COMPACT_ATOMS: atom_id res chain seq x y z
N MET A 1 -18.26 -7.75 9.67
CA MET A 1 -18.48 -7.45 8.24
C MET A 1 -18.73 -5.96 8.13
N GLU A 2 -17.92 -5.26 7.34
CA GLU A 2 -18.15 -3.86 7.01
C GLU A 2 -19.42 -3.78 6.13
N PRO A 3 -20.29 -2.78 6.29
CA PRO A 3 -21.48 -2.67 5.46
C PRO A 3 -21.06 -2.40 4.00
N LEU A 4 -21.65 -3.14 3.05
CA LEU A 4 -21.36 -3.04 1.61
C LEU A 4 -21.33 -1.60 1.09
N ASN A 5 -22.14 -0.73 1.68
CA ASN A 5 -22.21 0.69 1.36
C ASN A 5 -20.90 1.45 1.66
N GLU A 6 -20.25 1.20 2.81
CA GLU A 6 -18.98 1.85 3.17
C GLU A 6 -17.86 1.43 2.22
N THR A 7 -17.82 0.16 1.82
CA THR A 7 -16.85 -0.33 0.82
C THR A 7 -17.01 0.37 -0.52
N LEU A 8 -18.25 0.50 -1.01
CA LEU A 8 -18.53 1.21 -2.27
C LEU A 8 -18.17 2.70 -2.18
N GLN A 9 -18.40 3.35 -1.04
CA GLN A 9 -18.01 4.74 -0.80
C GLN A 9 -16.48 4.92 -0.82
N MET A 10 -15.73 3.99 -0.23
CA MET A 10 -14.26 3.99 -0.28
C MET A 10 -13.72 3.77 -1.69
N GLU A 11 -14.30 2.83 -2.45
CA GLU A 11 -13.94 2.57 -3.86
C GLU A 11 -14.24 3.78 -4.73
N TYR A 12 -15.38 4.43 -4.52
CA TYR A 12 -15.75 5.65 -5.23
C TYR A 12 -14.78 6.80 -4.93
N TRP A 13 -14.39 6.97 -3.67
CA TRP A 13 -13.38 7.96 -3.28
C TRP A 13 -12.05 7.72 -4.00
N TRP A 14 -11.54 6.48 -4.01
CA TRP A 14 -10.33 6.12 -4.75
C TRP A 14 -10.44 6.38 -6.25
N ALA A 15 -11.58 6.02 -6.85
CA ALA A 15 -11.82 6.25 -8.27
C ALA A 15 -11.79 7.75 -8.64
N LEU A 16 -12.30 8.62 -7.76
CA LEU A 16 -12.24 10.07 -7.93
C LEU A 16 -10.81 10.62 -7.81
N VAL A 17 -10.02 10.13 -6.84
CA VAL A 17 -8.60 10.50 -6.72
C VAL A 17 -7.81 10.07 -7.96
N ASN A 18 -8.05 8.87 -8.47
CA ASN A 18 -7.40 8.35 -9.68
C ASN A 18 -7.80 9.15 -10.92
N LEU A 19 -9.08 9.49 -11.07
CA LEU A 19 -9.58 10.32 -12.17
C LEU A 19 -8.92 11.71 -12.17
N GLU A 20 -8.73 12.33 -11.00
CA GLU A 20 -8.03 13.61 -10.91
C GLU A 20 -6.55 13.48 -11.30
N ALA A 21 -5.89 12.39 -10.88
CA ALA A 21 -4.51 12.11 -11.24
C ALA A 21 -4.32 11.86 -12.74
N SER A 22 -5.19 11.03 -13.35
CA SER A 22 -5.14 10.74 -14.78
C SER A 22 -5.50 11.95 -15.64
N LYS A 23 -6.40 12.81 -15.17
CA LYS A 23 -6.68 14.10 -15.81
C LYS A 23 -5.44 15.00 -15.84
N LYS A 24 -4.72 15.13 -14.72
CA LYS A 24 -3.48 15.93 -14.67
C LYS A 24 -2.39 15.38 -15.60
N ASP A 25 -2.25 14.05 -15.68
CA ASP A 25 -1.32 13.43 -16.63
C ASP A 25 -1.74 13.70 -18.07
N LEU A 26 -3.03 13.56 -18.40
CA LEU A 26 -3.57 13.87 -19.72
C LEU A 26 -3.27 15.32 -20.12
N ASP A 27 -3.56 16.29 -19.25
CA ASP A 27 -3.28 17.71 -19.51
C ASP A 27 -1.78 17.94 -19.78
N LEU A 28 -0.90 17.27 -19.02
CA LEU A 28 0.55 17.34 -19.22
C LEU A 28 0.99 16.71 -20.55
N LYS A 29 0.41 15.59 -20.96
CA LYS A 29 0.71 14.93 -22.25
C LYS A 29 0.15 15.71 -23.44
N ALA A 30 -1.00 16.34 -23.30
CA ALA A 30 -1.60 17.20 -24.32
C ALA A 30 -0.68 18.41 -24.62
N VAL A 31 -0.20 19.09 -23.57
CA VAL A 31 0.76 20.20 -23.72
C VAL A 31 2.06 19.74 -24.38
N LEU A 32 2.58 18.57 -24.01
CA LEU A 32 3.80 18.02 -24.61
C LEU A 32 3.63 17.69 -26.10
N TRP A 33 2.47 17.14 -26.47
CA TRP A 33 2.12 16.86 -27.85
C TRP A 33 2.07 18.16 -28.69
N ASP A 34 1.39 19.20 -28.20
CA ASP A 34 1.25 20.48 -28.92
C ASP A 34 2.61 21.18 -29.18
N VAL A 35 3.55 21.08 -28.22
CA VAL A 35 4.89 21.68 -28.31
C VAL A 35 5.80 20.97 -29.33
N THR A 36 5.50 19.73 -29.73
CA THR A 36 6.36 18.95 -30.65
C THR A 36 6.14 19.34 -32.13
N THR A 37 5.42 20.44 -32.41
CA THR A 37 5.18 20.95 -33.76
C THR A 37 6.48 21.49 -34.41
N PRO A 38 6.89 21.04 -35.61
CA PRO A 38 8.23 21.33 -36.14
C PRO A 38 8.42 22.79 -36.57
N SER A 39 9.58 23.37 -36.24
CA SER A 39 10.01 24.71 -36.71
C SER A 39 11.17 24.68 -37.71
N ASP A 40 11.88 23.55 -37.90
CA ASP A 40 13.07 23.47 -38.77
C ASP A 40 13.20 22.09 -39.49
N PRO A 41 13.45 22.02 -40.81
CA PRO A 41 13.32 20.78 -41.60
C PRO A 41 14.46 19.74 -41.51
N LYS A 42 15.58 20.03 -40.84
CA LYS A 42 16.85 19.28 -41.04
C LYS A 42 16.95 17.90 -40.36
N ASP A 43 16.07 17.54 -39.42
CA ASP A 43 16.11 16.25 -38.71
C ASP A 43 14.77 15.49 -38.71
N TYR A 44 14.11 15.45 -39.88
CA TYR A 44 12.76 14.90 -40.06
C TYR A 44 12.52 13.54 -39.40
N ALA A 45 13.43 12.57 -39.58
CA ALA A 45 13.26 11.21 -39.04
C ALA A 45 13.31 11.15 -37.49
N MET A 46 14.16 11.97 -36.86
CA MET A 46 14.24 12.05 -35.40
C MET A 46 12.99 12.75 -34.83
N TYR A 47 12.47 13.77 -35.52
CA TYR A 47 11.24 14.45 -35.12
C TYR A 47 10.02 13.54 -35.27
N MET A 48 9.88 12.81 -36.38
CA MET A 48 8.77 11.87 -36.58
C MET A 48 8.71 10.77 -35.51
N CYS A 49 9.85 10.22 -35.09
CA CYS A 49 9.89 9.26 -33.98
C CYS A 49 9.52 9.89 -32.62
N LYS A 50 9.85 11.17 -32.40
CA LYS A 50 9.50 11.89 -31.17
C LYS A 50 8.01 12.26 -31.15
N THR A 51 7.46 12.72 -32.27
CA THR A 51 6.03 13.05 -32.41
C THR A 51 5.18 11.79 -32.26
N GLN A 52 5.52 10.67 -32.90
CA GLN A 52 4.77 9.43 -32.76
C GLN A 52 4.75 8.92 -31.31
N LYS A 53 5.88 9.00 -30.59
CA LYS A 53 5.93 8.63 -29.16
C LYS A 53 5.07 9.55 -28.29
N ALA A 54 5.11 10.86 -28.55
CA ALA A 54 4.27 11.82 -27.84
C ALA A 54 2.78 11.60 -28.15
N GLU A 55 2.44 11.26 -29.39
CA GLU A 55 1.07 10.91 -29.81
C GLU A 55 0.56 9.67 -29.09
N THR A 56 1.33 8.58 -29.11
CA THR A 56 0.96 7.33 -28.45
C THR A 56 0.82 7.54 -26.94
N ALA A 57 1.69 8.35 -26.33
CA ALA A 57 1.60 8.68 -24.91
C ALA A 57 0.33 9.48 -24.58
N HIS A 58 -0.03 10.45 -25.43
CA HIS A 58 -1.26 11.23 -25.28
C HIS A 58 -2.52 10.37 -25.48
N GLN A 59 -2.55 9.51 -26.51
CA GLN A 59 -3.65 8.56 -26.72
C GLN A 59 -3.81 7.60 -25.54
N HIS A 60 -2.70 7.05 -25.02
CA HIS A 60 -2.74 6.19 -23.84
C HIS A 60 -3.28 6.94 -22.60
N ALA A 61 -2.88 8.21 -22.41
CA ALA A 61 -3.41 9.03 -21.31
C ALA A 61 -4.92 9.29 -21.46
N ILE A 62 -5.42 9.53 -22.68
CA ILE A 62 -6.86 9.64 -22.96
C ILE A 62 -7.58 8.34 -22.59
N GLU A 63 -7.03 7.19 -23.00
CA GLU A 63 -7.61 5.88 -22.68
C GLU A 63 -7.65 5.61 -21.17
N MET A 64 -6.59 5.95 -20.43
CA MET A 64 -6.55 5.82 -18.98
C MET A 64 -7.62 6.68 -18.31
N TYR A 65 -7.68 7.96 -18.69
CA TYR A 65 -8.70 8.88 -18.17
C TYR A 65 -10.13 8.39 -18.46
N ASN A 66 -10.39 7.88 -19.67
CA ASN A 66 -11.70 7.33 -20.02
C ASN A 66 -12.04 6.06 -19.22
N LYS A 67 -11.05 5.20 -18.95
CA LYS A 67 -11.23 4.01 -18.09
C LYS A 67 -11.59 4.41 -16.67
N ASP A 68 -10.87 5.37 -16.09
CA ASP A 68 -11.17 5.90 -14.75
C ASP A 68 -12.56 6.55 -14.71
N LEU A 69 -12.93 7.30 -15.76
CA LEU A 69 -14.25 7.91 -15.88
C LEU A 69 -15.37 6.87 -15.90
N CYS A 70 -15.20 5.77 -16.65
CA CYS A 70 -16.15 4.66 -16.67
C CYS A 70 -16.32 4.03 -15.29
N ILE A 71 -15.23 3.81 -14.54
CA ILE A 71 -15.26 3.28 -13.17
C ILE A 71 -16.06 4.22 -12.25
N VAL A 72 -15.79 5.52 -12.31
CA VAL A 72 -16.51 6.54 -11.53
C VAL A 72 -18.00 6.55 -11.87
N GLN A 73 -18.38 6.42 -13.14
CA GLN A 73 -19.78 6.38 -13.58
C GLN A 73 -20.51 5.10 -13.11
N ASP A 74 -19.86 3.95 -13.17
CA ASP A 74 -20.40 2.68 -12.66
C ASP A 74 -20.64 2.74 -11.15
N LEU A 75 -19.66 3.23 -10.39
CA LEU A 75 -19.78 3.40 -8.94
C LEU A 75 -20.84 4.44 -8.55
N LYS A 76 -20.95 5.54 -9.31
CA LYS A 76 -22.01 6.54 -9.12
C LYS A 76 -23.40 5.90 -9.29
N SER A 77 -23.56 5.04 -10.29
CA SER A 77 -24.81 4.32 -10.56
C SER A 77 -25.15 3.34 -9.43
N LYS A 78 -24.15 2.62 -8.91
CA LYS A 78 -24.33 1.68 -7.77
C LYS A 78 -24.70 2.38 -6.46
N LEU A 79 -24.15 3.57 -6.21
CA LEU A 79 -24.43 4.36 -5.01
C LEU A 79 -25.69 5.24 -5.12
N ASN A 80 -26.35 5.30 -6.28
CA ASN A 80 -27.49 6.19 -6.57
C ASN A 80 -27.22 7.66 -6.20
N ILE A 81 -26.00 8.13 -6.47
CA ILE A 81 -25.60 9.51 -6.17
C ILE A 81 -25.83 10.37 -7.41
N ASP A 82 -26.61 11.43 -7.30
CA ASP A 82 -26.83 12.36 -8.42
C ASP A 82 -25.72 13.41 -8.56
N SER A 83 -25.16 13.88 -7.43
CA SER A 83 -24.17 14.96 -7.38
C SER A 83 -22.74 14.45 -7.20
N HIS A 84 -21.81 14.90 -8.05
CA HIS A 84 -20.40 14.53 -7.97
C HIS A 84 -19.76 14.98 -6.65
N TRP A 85 -19.05 14.07 -5.96
CA TRP A 85 -18.32 14.43 -4.75
C TRP A 85 -17.21 15.42 -5.08
N THR A 86 -17.24 16.55 -4.40
CA THR A 86 -16.23 17.61 -4.53
C THR A 86 -15.47 17.72 -3.22
N PRO A 87 -14.18 18.09 -3.19
CA PRO A 87 -13.40 18.25 -1.96
C PRO A 87 -13.95 19.24 -0.91
N LYS A 88 -15.03 19.96 -1.22
CA LYS A 88 -15.75 20.87 -0.31
C LYS A 88 -16.94 20.22 0.39
N GLN A 89 -17.32 19.00 -0.01
CA GLN A 89 -18.50 18.32 0.49
C GLN A 89 -18.15 17.41 1.68
N PRO A 90 -19.03 17.31 2.70
CA PRO A 90 -18.79 16.46 3.87
C PRO A 90 -18.70 14.97 3.51
N GLU A 91 -19.41 14.53 2.48
CA GLU A 91 -19.38 13.14 1.99
C GLU A 91 -17.98 12.74 1.53
N TRP A 92 -17.25 13.66 0.90
CA TRP A 92 -15.85 13.45 0.50
C TRP A 92 -14.94 13.23 1.71
N HIS A 93 -15.11 14.03 2.75
CA HIS A 93 -14.32 13.92 3.99
C HIS A 93 -14.67 12.66 4.78
N ASN A 94 -15.95 12.28 4.84
CA ASN A 94 -16.39 11.06 5.50
C ASN A 94 -15.79 9.82 4.81
N ALA A 95 -15.83 9.77 3.48
CA ALA A 95 -15.23 8.67 2.73
C ALA A 95 -13.70 8.64 2.87
N ALA A 96 -13.04 9.80 2.85
CA ALA A 96 -11.61 9.91 3.14
C ALA A 96 -11.28 9.33 4.52
N HIS A 97 -12.06 9.68 5.54
CA HIS A 97 -11.88 9.17 6.89
C HIS A 97 -12.07 7.64 6.97
N LEU A 98 -13.07 7.09 6.27
CA LEU A 98 -13.26 5.64 6.17
C LEU A 98 -12.05 4.95 5.52
N VAL A 99 -11.51 5.51 4.43
CA VAL A 99 -10.30 4.99 3.77
C VAL A 99 -9.12 5.04 4.74
N THR A 100 -8.88 6.16 5.41
CA THR A 100 -7.78 6.28 6.38
C THR A 100 -7.90 5.25 7.50
N LYS A 101 -9.09 5.11 8.09
CA LYS A 101 -9.35 4.10 9.13
C LYS A 101 -9.11 2.67 8.61
N ARG A 102 -9.56 2.37 7.39
CA ARG A 102 -9.36 1.06 6.76
C ARG A 102 -7.89 0.78 6.51
N THR A 103 -7.15 1.75 5.98
CA THR A 103 -5.70 1.60 5.74
C THR A 103 -4.94 1.38 7.03
N PHE A 104 -5.29 2.10 8.10
CA PHE A 104 -4.74 1.88 9.43
C PHE A 104 -4.98 0.46 9.93
N GLN A 105 -6.23 -0.04 9.84
CA GLN A 105 -6.57 -1.40 10.25
C GLN A 105 -5.80 -2.45 9.41
N CYS A 106 -5.74 -2.29 8.09
CA CYS A 106 -5.00 -3.21 7.23
C CYS A 106 -3.51 -3.27 7.56
N VAL A 107 -2.89 -2.12 7.86
CA VAL A 107 -1.48 -2.07 8.25
C VAL A 107 -1.28 -2.72 9.63
N LEU A 108 -2.21 -2.52 10.56
CA LEU A 108 -2.19 -3.18 11.87
C LEU A 108 -2.33 -4.70 11.75
N ASP A 109 -3.31 -5.18 10.99
CA ASP A 109 -3.54 -6.61 10.74
C ASP A 109 -2.32 -7.25 10.06
N HIS A 110 -1.68 -6.53 9.13
CA HIS A 110 -0.45 -6.99 8.47
C HIS A 110 0.71 -7.12 9.45
N LEU A 111 0.90 -6.12 10.30
CA LEU A 111 1.93 -6.13 11.35
C LEU A 111 1.69 -7.28 12.34
N GLU A 112 0.46 -7.48 12.80
CA GLU A 112 0.08 -8.58 13.68
C GLU A 112 0.35 -9.94 13.03
N ALA A 113 -0.07 -10.14 11.77
CA ALA A 113 0.19 -11.36 11.03
C ALA A 113 1.69 -11.65 10.92
N LEU A 114 2.53 -10.63 10.70
CA LEU A 114 3.97 -10.80 10.68
C LEU A 114 4.50 -11.25 12.06
N ILE A 115 4.09 -10.60 13.15
CA ILE A 115 4.54 -10.96 14.50
C ILE A 115 4.14 -12.41 14.83
N ILE A 116 2.90 -12.79 14.54
CA ILE A 116 2.40 -14.16 14.75
C ILE A 116 3.25 -15.16 13.95
N VAL A 117 3.50 -14.89 12.67
CA VAL A 117 4.34 -15.75 11.82
C VAL A 117 5.76 -15.88 12.36
N GLN A 118 6.34 -14.82 12.91
CA GLN A 118 7.66 -14.86 13.55
C GLN A 118 7.65 -15.78 14.79
N ILE A 119 6.65 -15.64 15.66
CA ILE A 119 6.50 -16.49 16.86
C ILE A 119 6.43 -17.97 16.46
N PHE A 120 5.60 -18.33 15.48
CA PHE A 120 5.51 -19.71 15.00
C PHE A 120 6.82 -20.24 14.40
N LYS A 121 7.58 -19.38 13.70
CA LYS A 121 8.91 -19.75 13.16
C LYS A 121 9.92 -20.00 14.28
N LEU A 122 9.91 -19.17 15.32
CA LEU A 122 10.77 -19.35 16.49
C LEU A 122 10.43 -20.64 17.24
N LEU A 123 9.14 -20.91 17.49
CA LEU A 123 8.69 -22.17 18.08
C LEU A 123 9.19 -23.38 17.26
N LYS A 124 9.12 -23.28 15.93
CA LYS A 124 9.62 -24.33 15.04
C LYS A 124 11.14 -24.52 15.10
N MET A 125 11.92 -23.44 15.27
CA MET A 125 13.38 -23.52 15.40
C MET A 125 13.81 -24.26 16.66
N ASN A 126 13.07 -24.07 17.75
CA ASN A 126 13.36 -24.60 19.07
C ASN A 126 12.76 -25.99 19.33
N HIS A 127 12.05 -26.56 18.35
CA HIS A 127 11.51 -27.91 18.45
C HIS A 127 12.62 -28.98 18.31
N VAL A 128 12.68 -29.92 19.26
CA VAL A 128 13.60 -31.06 19.28
C VAL A 128 13.43 -31.90 18.00
N GLY A 129 14.54 -32.23 17.33
CA GLY A 129 14.51 -32.95 16.04
C GLY A 129 14.64 -32.08 14.79
N THR A 130 14.79 -30.75 14.94
CA THR A 130 15.12 -29.85 13.83
C THR A 130 16.60 -29.92 13.49
N GLY A 131 16.95 -30.56 12.37
CA GLY A 131 18.35 -30.68 11.95
C GLY A 131 19.02 -29.33 11.60
N TYR A 132 20.35 -29.25 11.76
CA TYR A 132 21.16 -28.03 11.57
C TYR A 132 20.90 -27.25 10.27
N LYS A 133 20.72 -27.97 9.14
CA LYS A 133 20.40 -27.33 7.85
C LYS A 133 19.07 -26.55 7.92
N MET A 134 18.07 -27.12 8.58
CA MET A 134 16.75 -26.52 8.71
C MET A 134 16.78 -25.32 9.67
N GLN A 135 17.52 -25.41 10.78
CA GLN A 135 17.75 -24.26 11.67
C GLN A 135 18.40 -23.08 10.93
N LYS A 136 19.40 -23.36 10.07
CA LYS A 136 20.04 -22.31 9.24
C LYS A 136 19.06 -21.66 8.26
N HIS A 137 18.12 -22.42 7.69
CA HIS A 137 17.06 -21.87 6.85
C HIS A 137 16.09 -21.01 7.65
N ILE A 138 15.67 -21.47 8.84
CA ILE A 138 14.77 -20.71 9.71
C ILE A 138 15.42 -19.39 10.15
N ALA A 139 16.69 -19.40 10.55
CA ALA A 139 17.44 -18.19 10.90
C ALA A 139 17.49 -17.16 9.76
N LYS A 140 17.74 -17.60 8.52
CA LYS A 140 17.69 -16.71 7.35
C LYS A 140 16.30 -16.12 7.11
N VAL A 141 15.27 -16.95 7.24
CA VAL A 141 13.88 -16.50 7.09
C VAL A 141 13.52 -15.49 8.17
N LEU A 142 13.94 -15.72 9.42
CA LEU A 142 13.75 -14.78 10.54
C LEU A 142 14.42 -13.43 10.28
N GLN A 143 15.63 -13.41 9.73
CA GLN A 143 16.32 -12.17 9.36
C GLN A 143 15.53 -11.36 8.32
N VAL A 144 15.08 -12.00 7.24
CA VAL A 144 14.25 -11.34 6.22
C VAL A 144 12.94 -10.82 6.82
N HIS A 145 12.37 -11.58 7.76
CA HIS A 145 11.13 -11.24 8.42
C HIS A 145 11.25 -10.04 9.36
N SER A 146 12.37 -9.94 10.09
CA SER A 146 12.66 -8.79 10.94
C SER A 146 12.69 -7.49 10.14
N SER A 147 13.33 -7.50 8.96
CA SER A 147 13.28 -6.36 8.04
C SER A 147 11.86 -6.04 7.56
N ALA A 148 11.02 -7.05 7.30
CA ALA A 148 9.63 -6.85 6.92
C ALA A 148 8.80 -6.21 8.05
N ILE A 149 9.04 -6.59 9.31
CA ILE A 149 8.39 -5.98 10.48
C ILE A 149 8.84 -4.53 10.66
N CYS A 150 10.12 -4.21 10.45
CA CYS A 150 10.58 -2.81 10.44
C CYS A 150 9.79 -1.98 9.43
N ILE A 151 9.65 -2.49 8.20
CA ILE A 151 8.91 -1.80 7.12
C ILE A 151 7.43 -1.64 7.51
N ALA A 152 6.79 -2.70 7.99
CA ALA A 152 5.39 -2.67 8.43
C ALA A 152 5.17 -1.70 9.60
N LEU A 153 6.14 -1.58 10.51
CA LEU A 153 6.10 -0.59 11.59
C LEU A 153 6.19 0.84 11.07
N GLU A 154 7.06 1.13 10.11
CA GLU A 154 7.11 2.48 9.51
C GLU A 154 5.80 2.82 8.77
N GLN A 155 5.19 1.84 8.10
CA GLN A 155 3.86 1.98 7.52
C GLN A 155 2.80 2.25 8.61
N TYR A 156 2.87 1.55 9.74
CA TYR A 156 1.97 1.74 10.87
C TYR A 156 2.09 3.15 11.43
N LYS A 157 3.31 3.65 11.68
CA LYS A 157 3.53 5.01 12.16
C LYS A 157 2.95 6.05 11.20
N THR A 158 3.16 5.85 9.91
CA THR A 158 2.61 6.74 8.87
C THR A 158 1.08 6.74 8.91
N ALA A 159 0.45 5.56 8.99
CA ALA A 159 -1.00 5.45 9.07
C ALA A 159 -1.58 6.00 10.39
N ALA A 160 -0.90 5.76 11.51
CA ALA A 160 -1.30 6.25 12.83
C ALA A 160 -1.29 7.78 12.92
N HIS A 161 -0.32 8.42 12.25
CA HIS A 161 -0.25 9.87 12.13
C HIS A 161 -1.32 10.47 11.21
N ALA A 162 -1.80 9.70 10.22
CA ALA A 162 -2.84 10.14 9.31
C ALA A 162 -4.25 10.10 9.93
N MET A 163 -4.43 9.40 11.05
CA MET A 163 -5.69 9.33 11.80
C MET A 163 -5.97 10.66 12.53
N ASP A 164 -7.26 10.99 12.67
CA ASP A 164 -7.74 12.12 13.46
C ASP A 164 -8.71 11.62 14.56
N PRO A 165 -8.30 11.62 15.85
CA PRO A 165 -7.01 12.06 16.37
C PRO A 165 -5.85 11.08 16.06
N PRO A 166 -4.59 11.53 16.07
CA PRO A 166 -3.43 10.67 15.86
C PRO A 166 -3.37 9.53 16.90
N HIS A 167 -3.10 8.32 16.42
CA HIS A 167 -3.00 7.13 17.28
C HIS A 167 -1.60 6.96 17.91
N HIS A 168 -1.53 6.14 18.96
CA HIS A 168 -0.28 5.81 19.65
C HIS A 168 0.76 5.22 18.68
N ILE A 169 1.97 5.75 18.72
CA ILE A 169 3.09 5.32 17.88
C ILE A 169 3.82 4.18 18.60
N LEU A 170 3.75 2.96 18.04
CA LEU A 170 4.52 1.82 18.56
C LEU A 170 6.01 2.02 18.25
N LYS A 171 6.85 1.86 19.27
CA LYS A 171 8.31 1.84 19.09
C LYS A 171 8.80 0.44 18.78
N TRP A 172 9.90 0.36 18.02
CA TRP A 172 10.57 -0.91 17.74
C TRP A 172 10.92 -1.66 19.03
N ASP A 173 11.40 -0.95 20.04
CA ASP A 173 11.77 -1.53 21.34
C ASP A 173 10.57 -2.19 22.05
N GLU A 174 9.37 -1.60 21.94
CA GLU A 174 8.13 -2.18 22.50
C GLU A 174 7.70 -3.46 21.77
N VAL A 175 7.93 -3.52 20.45
CA VAL A 175 7.58 -4.66 19.61
C VAL A 175 8.61 -5.79 19.76
N VAL A 176 9.89 -5.44 19.90
CA VAL A 176 10.97 -6.40 20.10
C VAL A 176 11.00 -6.92 21.53
N GLU A 177 10.71 -6.13 22.56
CA GLU A 177 10.60 -6.69 23.92
C GLU A 177 9.59 -7.84 23.96
N TYR A 178 8.45 -7.75 23.27
CA TYR A 178 7.49 -8.85 23.17
C TYR A 178 8.00 -10.09 22.41
N ALA A 179 8.73 -9.89 21.30
CA ALA A 179 9.29 -10.99 20.51
C ALA A 179 10.56 -11.61 21.14
N PHE A 180 11.35 -10.80 21.83
CA PHE A 180 12.60 -11.16 22.50
C PHE A 180 12.33 -11.86 23.84
N ILE A 181 11.29 -11.46 24.60
CA ILE A 181 10.87 -12.18 25.81
C ILE A 181 10.46 -13.62 25.47
N THR A 182 9.84 -13.86 24.32
CA THR A 182 9.54 -15.22 23.85
C THR A 182 10.81 -15.95 23.37
N GLU A 183 11.73 -15.26 22.69
CA GLU A 183 13.01 -15.82 22.23
C GLU A 183 13.93 -16.24 23.39
N PHE A 184 13.98 -15.43 24.47
CA PHE A 184 14.84 -15.67 25.63
C PHE A 184 14.28 -16.72 26.58
N ASN A 185 12.96 -16.72 26.86
CA ASN A 185 12.34 -17.76 27.69
C ASN A 185 12.45 -19.14 27.03
N LEU A 186 12.30 -19.21 25.71
CA LEU A 186 12.40 -20.45 24.94
C LEU A 186 13.83 -21.00 24.88
N LEU A 187 14.84 -20.12 24.85
CA LEU A 187 16.23 -20.51 25.01
C LEU A 187 16.49 -21.00 26.43
N GLN A 188 16.02 -20.29 27.46
CA GLN A 188 16.24 -20.66 28.86
C GLN A 188 15.70 -22.06 29.20
N ASP A 189 14.51 -22.41 28.70
CA ASP A 189 13.94 -23.76 28.88
C ASP A 189 14.79 -24.84 28.18
N ALA A 190 15.31 -24.56 26.98
CA ALA A 190 16.19 -25.49 26.26
C ALA A 190 17.56 -25.70 26.96
N TRP A 191 18.06 -24.70 27.68
CA TRP A 191 19.29 -24.84 28.47
C TRP A 191 19.07 -25.63 29.78
N GLN A 192 17.88 -25.56 30.36
CA GLN A 192 17.54 -26.31 31.58
C GLN A 192 17.33 -27.81 31.29
N ASP A 193 16.78 -28.17 30.13
CA ASP A 193 16.58 -29.56 29.69
C ASP A 193 17.89 -30.30 29.38
N VAL A 194 18.92 -29.58 28.93
CA VAL A 194 20.27 -30.14 28.66
C VAL A 194 21.10 -30.33 29.94
N SER A 195 20.68 -29.76 31.07
CA SER A 195 21.41 -29.81 32.34
C SER A 195 20.91 -30.89 33.31
N GLN A 196 19.98 -31.76 32.91
CA GLN A 196 19.53 -32.93 33.67
C GLN A 196 20.15 -34.22 33.14
#